data_AF-A0A2T1CQ72-F1
#
_entry.id   AF-A0A2T1CQ72-F1
#
_cell.length_a   1.000
_cell.length_b   1.000
_cell.length_c   1.000
_cell.angle_alpha   90.00
_cell.angle_beta   90.00
_cell.angle_gamma   90.00
#
_symmetry.space_group_name_H-M   'P 1'
#
loop_
_entity.id
_entity.type
_entity.pdbx_description
1 polymer ?
#
loop_
_entity_poly.entity_id
_entity_poly.type
_entity_poly.pdbx_seq_one_letter_code
_entity_poly.pdbx_strand_id
1 'polypeptide(L)'
;MTFVLTIPQNKFDALLDWSRIIFFHLDEYLGIAADHPGSFRYYLYHKVEQPLKPRQFYYLAGDAQQPLRECDRYRHLLQQQTIDLCMLGIGDNGHLAFNEPSVADFNDPQVVKLVKLETKTRQQQVNGGYFRDLAAVPSYAYTLTIPTICAAKRVFCLAGGSHKTQVVRQTLKQAIAPNFPATILRTLPHATLFCDRDSFSR
;
A
#
# COMPACT_ATOMS: atom_id res chain seq x y z
N MET A 1 -2.95 2.15 3.97
CA MET A 1 -1.77 1.88 4.80
C MET A 1 -1.58 0.38 4.84
N THR A 2 -0.44 -0.10 4.34
CA THR A 2 -0.28 -1.49 3.93
C THR A 2 1.12 -2.00 4.23
N PHE A 3 1.19 -3.26 4.64
CA PHE A 3 2.43 -4.01 4.78
C PHE A 3 2.43 -5.26 3.93
N VAL A 4 3.62 -5.67 3.53
CA VAL A 4 3.89 -7.03 3.07
C VAL A 4 4.55 -7.81 4.20
N LEU A 5 4.01 -8.99 4.51
CA LEU A 5 4.42 -9.90 5.58
C LEU A 5 4.94 -11.21 4.97
N THR A 6 6.10 -11.66 5.43
CA THR A 6 6.58 -13.04 5.23
C THR A 6 6.39 -13.79 6.55
N ILE A 7 5.49 -14.77 6.60
CA ILE A 7 5.15 -15.51 7.84
C ILE A 7 5.58 -16.98 7.69
N PRO A 8 6.59 -17.46 8.43
CA PRO A 8 6.78 -18.89 8.61
C PRO A 8 5.67 -19.44 9.53
N GLN A 9 4.95 -20.48 9.08
CA GLN A 9 3.71 -20.98 9.67
C GLN A 9 3.74 -21.24 11.20
N ASN A 10 2.83 -20.60 11.96
CA ASN A 10 1.88 -21.17 12.94
C ASN A 10 1.32 -20.12 13.95
N LYS A 11 -0.02 -19.95 13.95
CA LYS A 11 -1.00 -19.38 14.95
C LYS A 11 -0.75 -17.97 15.56
N PHE A 12 -1.84 -17.23 15.80
CA PHE A 12 -1.88 -15.83 16.27
C PHE A 12 -2.35 -15.73 17.74
N ASP A 13 -1.90 -14.67 18.44
CA ASP A 13 -2.03 -14.27 19.87
C ASP A 13 -0.81 -14.61 20.73
N ALA A 14 0.06 -13.63 21.03
CA ALA A 14 1.39 -13.82 21.65
C ALA A 14 2.31 -14.89 20.98
N LEU A 15 1.82 -15.52 19.91
CA LEU A 15 2.32 -16.71 19.21
C LEU A 15 3.17 -16.37 17.98
N LEU A 16 3.12 -15.11 17.51
CA LEU A 16 3.88 -14.70 16.34
C LEU A 16 5.25 -14.14 16.78
N ASP A 17 6.30 -14.89 16.49
CA ASP A 17 7.68 -14.44 16.64
C ASP A 17 8.03 -13.42 15.54
N TRP A 18 7.87 -12.14 15.86
CA TRP A 18 8.15 -11.03 14.94
C TRP A 18 9.60 -10.98 14.47
N SER A 19 10.55 -11.56 15.23
CA SER A 19 11.97 -11.64 14.83
C SER A 19 12.22 -12.53 13.60
N ARG A 20 11.18 -13.21 13.11
CA ARG A 20 11.19 -14.01 11.87
C ARG A 20 10.48 -13.32 10.71
N ILE A 21 9.85 -12.18 10.97
CA ILE A 21 9.01 -11.46 10.01
C ILE A 21 9.83 -10.34 9.38
N ILE A 22 9.78 -10.27 8.06
CA ILE A 22 10.33 -9.17 7.26
C ILE A 22 9.16 -8.37 6.72
N PHE A 23 9.24 -7.05 6.86
CA PHE A 23 8.26 -6.11 6.35
C PHE A 23 8.79 -5.38 5.13
N PHE A 24 7.91 -5.17 4.15
CA PHE A 24 8.12 -4.21 3.06
C PHE A 24 6.98 -3.18 3.05
N HIS A 25 7.39 -1.92 2.94
CA HIS A 25 6.54 -0.78 2.62
C HIS A 25 5.95 -0.88 1.19
N LEU A 26 4.71 -0.43 0.98
CA LEU A 26 4.16 -0.36 -0.37
C LEU A 26 4.50 0.93 -1.11
N ASP A 27 4.51 2.05 -0.40
CA ASP A 27 4.48 3.36 -1.02
C ASP A 27 5.06 4.43 -0.10
N GLU A 28 5.67 5.47 -0.65
CA GLU A 28 6.13 6.63 0.12
C GLU A 28 6.16 7.86 -0.77
N TYR A 29 5.90 9.03 -0.21
CA TYR A 29 5.99 10.27 -0.97
C TYR A 29 7.43 10.58 -1.42
N LEU A 30 7.59 11.06 -2.64
CA LEU A 30 8.89 11.51 -3.14
C LEU A 30 9.28 12.84 -2.48
N GLY A 31 10.49 12.91 -1.94
CA GLY A 31 11.08 14.09 -1.30
C GLY A 31 10.66 14.29 0.16
N ILE A 32 9.86 13.39 0.74
CA ILE A 32 9.45 13.53 2.15
C ILE A 32 10.55 13.04 3.09
N ALA A 33 10.81 13.81 4.15
CA ALA A 33 11.73 13.40 5.20
C ALA A 33 11.13 12.26 6.03
N ALA A 34 11.97 11.33 6.49
CA ALA A 34 11.55 10.15 7.23
C ALA A 34 10.90 10.46 8.60
N ASP A 35 11.18 11.62 9.17
CA ASP A 35 10.64 12.12 10.44
C ASP A 35 9.43 13.05 10.27
N HIS A 36 9.02 13.33 9.03
CA HIS A 36 7.86 14.17 8.76
C HIS A 36 6.56 13.46 9.21
N PRO A 37 5.65 14.09 9.97
CA PRO A 37 4.43 13.44 10.46
C PRO A 37 3.51 12.85 9.38
N GLY A 38 3.53 13.44 8.17
CA GLY A 38 2.82 12.93 7.00
C GLY A 38 3.53 11.83 6.21
N SER A 39 4.75 11.43 6.58
CA SER A 39 5.46 10.30 5.98
C SER A 39 4.79 8.99 6.38
N PHE A 40 4.62 8.09 5.41
CA PHE A 40 4.13 6.76 5.72
C PHE A 40 5.18 5.98 6.50
N ARG A 41 6.47 6.10 6.18
CA ARG A 41 7.56 5.53 6.99
C ARG A 41 7.47 5.99 8.44
N TYR A 42 7.27 7.29 8.70
CA TYR A 42 7.10 7.80 10.07
C TYR A 42 5.95 7.07 10.78
N TYR A 43 4.78 7.01 10.14
CA TYR A 43 3.63 6.30 10.69
C TYR A 43 3.97 4.82 10.98
N LEU A 44 4.49 4.10 9.99
CA LEU A 44 4.77 2.66 10.09
C LEU A 44 5.80 2.37 11.18
N TYR A 45 6.82 3.21 11.31
CA TYR A 45 7.83 3.11 12.35
C TYR A 45 7.17 3.17 13.73
N HIS A 46 6.37 4.20 13.99
CA HIS A 46 5.76 4.42 15.29
C HIS A 46 4.62 3.45 15.63
N LYS A 47 3.84 3.03 14.63
CA LYS A 47 2.64 2.20 14.85
C LYS A 47 2.88 0.71 14.68
N VAL A 48 3.95 0.30 14.01
CA VAL A 48 4.20 -1.11 13.69
C VAL A 48 5.61 -1.55 14.04
N GLU A 49 6.66 -0.92 13.49
CA GLU A 49 8.03 -1.39 13.74
C GLU A 49 8.41 -1.30 15.22
N GLN A 50 8.20 -0.14 15.86
CA GLN A 50 8.49 0.09 17.27
C GLN A 50 7.78 -0.89 18.23
N PRO A 51 6.45 -1.07 18.14
CA PRO A 51 5.75 -1.99 19.04
C PRO A 51 6.01 -3.46 18.74
N LEU A 52 6.21 -3.85 17.46
CA LEU A 52 6.33 -5.27 17.08
C LEU A 52 7.77 -5.77 17.03
N LYS A 53 8.75 -4.90 16.75
CA LYS A 53 10.18 -5.20 16.63
C LYS A 53 10.47 -6.39 15.71
N PRO A 54 10.10 -6.29 14.41
CA PRO A 54 10.31 -7.37 13.46
C PRO A 54 11.79 -7.63 13.18
N ARG A 55 12.10 -8.73 12.49
CA ARG A 55 13.47 -9.03 12.02
C ARG A 55 14.07 -7.86 11.25
N GLN A 56 13.27 -7.30 10.35
CA GLN A 56 13.68 -6.27 9.43
C GLN A 56 12.46 -5.54 8.90
N PHE A 57 12.61 -4.22 8.75
CA PHE A 57 11.66 -3.39 8.03
C PHE A 57 12.36 -2.69 6.87
N TYR A 58 11.97 -3.02 5.63
CA TYR A 58 12.44 -2.32 4.45
C TYR A 58 11.48 -1.20 4.09
N TYR A 59 11.95 0.03 4.27
CA TYR A 59 11.25 1.24 3.85
C TYR A 59 11.69 1.67 2.44
N LEU A 60 10.74 2.22 1.70
CA LEU A 60 11.01 3.14 0.60
C LEU A 60 11.55 4.45 1.18
N ALA A 61 12.69 4.91 0.67
CA ALA A 61 13.32 6.15 1.08
C ALA A 61 12.75 7.33 0.27
N GLY A 62 11.75 8.01 0.85
CA GLY A 62 11.15 9.22 0.27
C GLY A 62 12.18 10.30 -0.06
N ASP A 63 13.17 10.46 0.80
CA ASP A 63 14.26 11.43 0.76
C ASP A 63 15.50 10.97 -0.02
N ALA A 64 15.42 9.87 -0.79
CA ALA A 64 16.54 9.40 -1.59
C ALA A 64 17.00 10.43 -2.62
N GLN A 65 18.31 10.74 -2.63
CA GLN A 65 18.91 11.69 -3.58
C GLN A 65 18.75 11.28 -5.05
N GLN A 66 18.66 9.97 -5.32
CA GLN A 66 18.51 9.43 -6.66
C GLN A 66 17.28 8.52 -6.71
N PRO A 67 16.09 9.07 -7.02
CA PRO A 67 14.83 8.34 -6.89
C PRO A 67 14.76 7.05 -7.69
N LEU A 68 15.33 7.02 -8.90
CA LEU A 68 15.33 5.81 -9.72
C LEU A 68 16.26 4.73 -9.14
N ARG A 69 17.37 5.11 -8.49
CA ARG A 69 18.22 4.15 -7.77
C ARG A 69 17.52 3.57 -6.55
N GLU A 70 16.64 4.34 -5.92
CA GLU A 70 15.80 3.85 -4.83
C GLU A 70 14.81 2.79 -5.33
N CYS A 71 14.16 3.01 -6.47
CA CYS A 71 13.35 1.99 -7.14
C CYS A 71 14.16 0.70 -7.40
N ASP A 72 15.38 0.82 -7.94
CA ASP A 72 16.25 -0.32 -8.20
C ASP A 72 16.67 -1.07 -6.93
N ARG A 73 17.06 -0.34 -5.88
CA ARG A 73 17.41 -0.90 -4.58
C ARG A 73 16.23 -1.68 -4.01
N TYR A 74 15.04 -1.07 -4.01
CA TYR A 74 13.86 -1.67 -3.43
C TYR A 74 13.38 -2.89 -4.23
N ARG A 75 13.42 -2.81 -5.57
CA ARG A 75 13.20 -3.96 -6.45
C ARG A 75 14.14 -5.11 -6.12
N HIS A 76 15.44 -4.85 -5.98
CA HIS A 76 16.41 -5.91 -5.68
C HIS A 76 16.10 -6.58 -4.34
N LEU A 77 15.79 -5.80 -3.29
CA LEU A 77 15.40 -6.33 -1.98
C LEU A 77 14.16 -7.21 -2.05
N LEU A 78 13.12 -6.78 -2.78
CA LEU A 78 11.91 -7.57 -2.99
C LEU A 78 12.20 -8.88 -3.73
N GLN A 79 13.05 -8.86 -4.74
CA GLN A 79 13.41 -10.05 -5.53
C GLN A 79 14.19 -11.10 -4.72
N GLN A 80 14.82 -10.72 -3.60
CA GLN A 80 15.48 -11.68 -2.69
C GLN A 80 14.49 -12.42 -1.78
N GLN A 81 13.20 -12.07 -1.81
CA GLN A 81 12.20 -12.59 -0.89
C GLN A 81 10.99 -13.11 -1.65
N THR A 82 10.32 -14.10 -1.06
CA THR A 82 8.95 -14.44 -1.48
C THR A 82 7.97 -13.64 -0.65
N ILE A 83 7.03 -12.97 -1.32
CA ILE A 83 5.97 -12.22 -0.65
C ILE A 83 4.86 -13.19 -0.22
N ASP A 84 4.76 -13.50 1.08
CA ASP A 84 3.72 -14.42 1.56
C ASP A 84 2.36 -13.75 1.72
N LEU A 85 2.33 -12.49 2.15
CA LEU A 85 1.10 -11.76 2.43
C LEU A 85 1.25 -10.27 2.10
N CYS A 86 0.30 -9.69 1.37
CA CYS A 86 0.18 -8.25 1.16
C CYS A 86 -1.14 -7.75 1.78
N MET A 87 -1.09 -6.78 2.70
CA MET A 87 -2.23 -6.30 3.49
C MET A 87 -2.61 -4.86 3.20
N LEU A 88 -3.39 -4.59 2.16
CA LEU A 88 -3.68 -3.24 1.71
C LEU A 88 -5.02 -2.65 2.17
N GLY A 89 -5.11 -1.33 2.14
CA GLY A 89 -6.38 -0.62 2.09
C GLY A 89 -6.83 -0.36 0.65
N ILE A 90 -8.07 0.11 0.51
CA ILE A 90 -8.63 0.58 -0.76
C ILE A 90 -8.90 2.09 -0.73
N GLY A 91 -8.45 2.81 -1.75
CA GLY A 91 -8.74 4.23 -1.94
C GLY A 91 -10.16 4.48 -2.45
N ASP A 92 -10.71 5.67 -2.30
CA ASP A 92 -12.12 5.95 -2.66
C ASP A 92 -12.40 5.86 -4.18
N ASN A 93 -11.37 5.94 -5.01
CA ASN A 93 -11.41 5.71 -6.46
C ASN A 93 -10.98 4.28 -6.86
N GLY A 94 -10.90 3.36 -5.89
CA GLY A 94 -10.50 1.97 -6.11
C GLY A 94 -8.99 1.79 -6.26
N HIS A 95 -8.17 2.80 -5.98
CA HIS A 95 -6.72 2.63 -6.02
C HIS A 95 -6.23 1.62 -4.97
N LEU A 96 -5.14 0.93 -5.31
CA LEU A 96 -4.38 0.04 -4.43
C LEU A 96 -2.97 0.62 -4.28
N ALA A 97 -2.53 0.95 -3.06
CA ALA A 97 -1.36 1.83 -2.86
C ALA A 97 -1.53 3.14 -3.67
N PHE A 98 -0.48 3.71 -4.28
CA PHE A 98 -0.64 4.83 -5.22
C PHE A 98 -0.89 4.42 -6.67
N ASN A 99 -1.37 3.19 -6.94
CA ASN A 99 -1.86 2.82 -8.27
C ASN A 99 -3.26 3.41 -8.48
N GLU A 100 -3.33 4.71 -8.75
CA GLU A 100 -4.57 5.43 -9.07
C GLU A 100 -5.05 5.11 -10.49
N PRO A 101 -6.35 5.31 -10.82
CA PRO A 101 -6.89 5.02 -12.16
C PRO A 101 -6.09 5.60 -13.34
N SER A 102 -5.47 6.76 -13.14
CA SER A 102 -4.67 7.44 -14.18
C SER A 102 -3.30 6.80 -14.45
N VAL A 103 -2.79 5.97 -13.53
CA VAL A 103 -1.42 5.40 -13.58
C VAL A 103 -1.39 3.88 -13.36
N ALA A 104 -2.51 3.26 -13.00
CA ALA A 104 -2.60 1.83 -12.79
C ALA A 104 -2.47 1.07 -14.11
N ASP A 105 -1.67 -0.01 -14.06
CA ASP A 105 -1.50 -0.94 -15.17
C ASP A 105 -1.42 -2.35 -14.58
N PHE A 106 -2.24 -3.26 -15.11
CA PHE A 106 -2.31 -4.66 -14.67
C PHE A 106 -1.18 -5.50 -15.27
N ASN A 107 -0.43 -4.97 -16.24
CA ASN A 107 0.72 -5.62 -16.87
C ASN A 107 2.02 -4.82 -16.68
N ASP A 108 2.06 -3.95 -15.67
CA ASP A 108 3.23 -3.10 -15.41
C ASP A 108 4.51 -3.95 -15.25
N PRO A 109 5.54 -3.74 -16.08
CA PRO A 109 6.77 -4.54 -16.00
C PRO A 109 7.65 -4.15 -14.81
N GLN A 110 7.39 -3.02 -14.15
CA GLN A 110 8.16 -2.56 -13.00
C GLN A 110 7.67 -3.23 -11.72
N VAL A 111 8.57 -3.43 -10.76
CA VAL A 111 8.21 -3.92 -9.41
C VAL A 111 7.73 -2.75 -8.53
N VAL A 112 8.44 -1.64 -8.63
CA VAL A 112 8.18 -0.38 -7.94
C VAL A 112 8.40 0.75 -8.93
N LYS A 113 7.58 1.80 -8.86
CA LYS A 113 7.67 2.94 -9.77
C LYS A 113 7.37 4.26 -9.05
N LEU A 114 7.76 5.34 -9.71
CA LEU A 114 7.31 6.69 -9.37
C LEU A 114 6.03 6.99 -10.12
N VAL A 115 5.04 7.52 -9.42
CA VAL A 115 3.76 7.97 -9.99
C VAL A 115 3.49 9.40 -9.61
N LYS A 116 2.84 10.14 -10.51
CA LYS A 116 2.28 11.44 -10.19
C LYS A 116 0.96 11.23 -9.46
N LEU A 117 0.78 11.90 -8.33
CA LEU A 117 -0.43 11.81 -7.52
C LEU A 117 -1.53 12.70 -8.10
N GLU A 118 -2.76 12.21 -8.07
CA GLU A 118 -3.92 13.01 -8.43
C GLU A 118 -4.17 14.09 -7.37
N THR A 119 -4.67 15.24 -7.82
CA THR A 119 -4.99 16.37 -6.93
C THR A 119 -5.97 15.95 -5.82
N LYS A 120 -6.93 15.06 -6.12
CA LYS A 120 -7.89 14.54 -5.14
C LYS A 120 -7.20 13.75 -4.02
N THR A 121 -6.28 12.86 -4.37
CA THR A 121 -5.50 12.07 -3.41
C THR A 121 -4.61 12.95 -2.54
N ARG A 122 -4.00 13.99 -3.12
CA ARG A 122 -3.24 14.99 -2.35
C ARG A 122 -4.14 15.79 -1.40
N GLN A 123 -5.31 16.23 -1.88
CA GLN A 123 -6.28 16.98 -1.05
C GLN A 123 -6.78 16.17 0.16
N GLN A 124 -6.94 14.86 0.02
CA GLN A 124 -7.31 13.99 1.14
C GLN A 124 -6.29 14.03 2.29
N GLN A 125 -5.00 14.19 1.98
CA GLN A 125 -3.95 14.26 3.01
C GLN A 125 -4.01 15.59 3.80
N VAL A 126 -4.42 16.67 3.13
CA VAL A 126 -4.68 17.96 3.78
C VAL A 126 -5.92 17.85 4.67
N ASN A 127 -7.01 17.28 4.14
CA ASN A 127 -8.26 17.13 4.89
C ASN A 127 -8.10 16.23 6.12
N GLY A 128 -7.19 15.24 6.05
CA GLY A 128 -6.82 14.38 7.17
C GLY A 128 -5.87 15.03 8.19
N GLY A 129 -5.42 16.26 7.95
CA GLY A 129 -4.51 17.01 8.84
C GLY A 129 -3.05 16.55 8.79
N TYR A 130 -2.66 15.71 7.82
CA TYR A 130 -1.28 15.23 7.68
C TYR A 130 -0.33 16.25 7.05
N PHE A 131 -0.89 17.19 6.28
CA PHE A 131 -0.17 18.29 5.65
C PHE A 131 -0.96 19.58 5.83
N ARG A 132 -0.23 20.70 5.94
CA ARG A 132 -0.82 22.03 6.18
C ARG A 132 -1.74 22.48 5.05
N ASP A 133 -1.30 22.27 3.81
CA ASP A 133 -1.99 22.71 2.61
C ASP A 133 -1.57 21.82 1.42
N LEU A 134 -2.23 21.99 0.28
CA LEU A 134 -1.98 21.17 -0.91
C LEU A 134 -0.56 21.35 -1.46
N ALA A 135 0.05 22.53 -1.31
CA ALA A 135 1.41 22.79 -1.78
C ALA A 135 2.46 22.03 -0.96
N ALA A 136 2.17 21.78 0.33
CA ALA A 136 2.99 20.96 1.21
C ALA A 136 2.90 19.45 0.90
N VAL A 137 1.86 18.99 0.21
CA VAL A 137 1.73 17.57 -0.17
C VAL A 137 2.60 17.28 -1.40
N PRO A 138 3.53 16.30 -1.34
CA PRO A 138 4.33 15.92 -2.49
C PRO A 138 3.48 15.57 -3.73
N SER A 139 3.99 15.88 -4.91
CA SER A 139 3.27 15.65 -6.18
C SER A 139 3.52 14.27 -6.78
N TYR A 140 4.53 13.56 -6.28
CA TYR A 140 4.93 12.24 -6.73
C TYR A 140 5.11 11.32 -5.52
N ALA A 141 4.98 10.02 -5.76
CA ALA A 141 5.24 8.99 -4.77
C ALA A 141 5.84 7.74 -5.42
N TYR A 142 6.60 7.00 -4.64
CA TYR A 142 6.93 5.62 -4.93
C TYR A 142 5.72 4.73 -4.64
N THR A 143 5.52 3.68 -5.42
CA THR A 143 4.53 2.65 -5.14
C THR A 143 4.95 1.31 -5.73
N LEU A 144 4.66 0.22 -5.03
CA LEU A 144 4.63 -1.09 -5.66
C LEU A 144 3.55 -1.11 -6.72
N THR A 145 3.83 -1.79 -7.82
CA THR A 145 2.92 -1.92 -8.95
C THR A 145 1.84 -2.96 -8.67
N ILE A 146 0.74 -2.93 -9.45
CA ILE A 146 -0.33 -3.92 -9.33
C ILE A 146 0.20 -5.35 -9.47
N PRO A 147 1.02 -5.71 -10.48
CA PRO A 147 1.57 -7.07 -10.58
C PRO A 147 2.36 -7.50 -9.35
N THR A 148 3.12 -6.58 -8.75
CA THR A 148 3.89 -6.85 -7.52
C THR A 148 2.97 -7.13 -6.33
N ILE A 149 1.89 -6.37 -6.17
CA ILE A 149 0.87 -6.60 -5.14
C ILE A 149 0.19 -7.96 -5.37
N CYS A 150 -0.18 -8.28 -6.62
CA CYS A 150 -0.88 -9.51 -6.98
C CYS A 150 -0.01 -10.77 -6.84
N ALA A 151 1.32 -10.63 -6.96
CA ALA A 151 2.29 -11.73 -6.85
C ALA A 151 2.43 -12.28 -5.42
N ALA A 152 1.88 -11.60 -4.41
CA ALA A 152 1.83 -12.10 -3.05
C ALA A 152 1.05 -13.43 -2.97
N LYS A 153 1.51 -14.38 -2.15
CA LYS A 153 0.77 -15.66 -1.94
C LYS A 153 -0.62 -15.45 -1.33
N ARG A 154 -0.82 -14.36 -0.58
CA ARG A 154 -2.10 -13.92 -0.02
C ARG A 154 -2.22 -12.40 -0.16
N VAL A 155 -3.42 -11.93 -0.50
CA VAL A 155 -3.70 -10.49 -0.58
C VAL A 155 -4.91 -10.19 0.29
N PHE A 156 -4.73 -9.43 1.36
CA PHE A 156 -5.82 -8.96 2.22
C PHE A 156 -6.06 -7.50 1.94
N CYS A 157 -7.26 -7.17 1.46
CA CYS A 157 -7.70 -5.81 1.25
C CYS A 157 -8.70 -5.41 2.34
N LEU A 158 -8.46 -4.30 3.03
CA LEU A 158 -9.25 -3.82 4.16
C LEU A 158 -10.04 -2.59 3.72
N ALA A 159 -11.35 -2.61 3.94
CA ALA A 159 -12.25 -1.49 3.70
C ALA A 159 -13.14 -1.32 4.92
N GLY A 160 -12.98 -0.22 5.66
CA GLY A 160 -13.75 0.02 6.89
C GLY A 160 -14.43 1.39 6.88
N GLY A 161 -15.59 1.47 7.50
CA GLY A 161 -16.41 2.67 7.63
C GLY A 161 -17.33 2.94 6.45
N SER A 162 -18.44 3.63 6.72
CA SER A 162 -19.49 3.96 5.75
C SER A 162 -18.99 4.76 4.53
N HIS A 163 -17.93 5.55 4.69
CA HIS A 163 -17.30 6.27 3.57
C HIS A 163 -16.72 5.33 2.50
N LYS A 164 -16.52 4.03 2.81
CA LYS A 164 -16.02 3.01 1.86
C LYS A 164 -17.14 2.25 1.14
N THR A 165 -18.41 2.45 1.47
CA THR A 165 -19.53 1.70 0.87
C THR A 165 -19.54 1.73 -0.65
N GLN A 166 -19.37 2.92 -1.24
CA GLN A 166 -19.38 3.07 -2.69
C GLN A 166 -18.22 2.32 -3.35
N VAL A 167 -17.00 2.46 -2.82
CA VAL A 167 -15.82 1.81 -3.41
C VAL A 167 -15.88 0.29 -3.26
N VAL A 168 -16.38 -0.24 -2.14
CA VAL A 168 -16.61 -1.68 -1.97
C VAL A 168 -17.59 -2.18 -3.02
N ARG A 169 -18.73 -1.51 -3.19
CA ARG A 169 -19.74 -1.87 -4.20
C ARG A 169 -19.16 -1.85 -5.61
N GLN A 170 -18.38 -0.83 -5.96
CA GLN A 170 -17.76 -0.71 -7.27
C GLN A 170 -16.73 -1.81 -7.51
N THR A 171 -15.86 -2.08 -6.52
CA THR A 171 -14.88 -3.18 -6.55
C THR A 171 -15.54 -4.52 -6.86
N LEU A 172 -16.69 -4.79 -6.23
CA LEU A 172 -17.40 -6.05 -6.39
C LEU A 172 -18.16 -6.17 -7.72
N LYS A 173 -18.63 -5.05 -8.30
CA LYS A 173 -19.62 -5.08 -9.40
C LYS A 173 -19.15 -4.52 -10.74
N GLN A 174 -18.17 -3.62 -10.78
CA GLN A 174 -17.71 -3.05 -12.05
C GLN A 174 -17.01 -4.08 -12.93
N ALA A 175 -16.69 -3.74 -14.18
CA ALA A 175 -15.81 -4.58 -15.01
C ALA A 175 -14.39 -4.60 -14.43
N ILE A 176 -13.64 -5.69 -14.63
CA ILE A 176 -12.23 -5.75 -14.24
C ILE A 176 -11.44 -4.86 -15.19
N ALA A 177 -10.90 -3.74 -14.69
CA ALA A 177 -10.18 -2.77 -15.51
C ALA A 177 -9.25 -1.87 -14.68
N PRO A 178 -8.11 -1.40 -15.23
CA PRO A 178 -7.19 -0.50 -14.53
C PRO A 178 -7.78 0.86 -14.14
N ASN A 179 -8.85 1.31 -14.80
CA ASN A 179 -9.56 2.53 -14.41
C ASN A 179 -10.33 2.39 -13.07
N PHE A 180 -10.45 1.17 -12.54
CA PHE A 180 -10.85 0.90 -11.16
C PHE A 180 -9.96 -0.23 -10.59
N PRO A 181 -8.73 0.11 -10.14
CA PRO A 181 -7.66 -0.87 -9.91
C PRO A 181 -8.05 -2.04 -9.00
N ALA A 182 -8.79 -1.78 -7.93
CA ALA A 182 -9.23 -2.80 -6.97
C ALA A 182 -10.05 -3.92 -7.58
N THR A 183 -10.66 -3.73 -8.76
CA THR A 183 -11.37 -4.80 -9.45
C THR A 183 -10.48 -5.98 -9.82
N ILE A 184 -9.16 -5.78 -9.95
CA ILE A 184 -8.19 -6.87 -10.18
C ILE A 184 -8.21 -7.90 -9.07
N LEU A 185 -8.54 -7.52 -7.84
CA LEU A 185 -8.54 -8.46 -6.71
C LEU A 185 -9.53 -9.61 -6.91
N ARG A 186 -10.57 -9.43 -7.73
CA ARG A 186 -11.52 -10.51 -8.07
C ARG A 186 -10.95 -11.58 -9.00
N THR A 187 -9.81 -11.33 -9.64
CA THR A 187 -9.11 -12.36 -10.45
C THR A 187 -8.19 -13.23 -9.62
N LEU A 188 -7.91 -12.84 -8.36
CA LEU A 188 -6.97 -13.50 -7.50
C LEU A 188 -7.72 -14.47 -6.56
N PRO A 189 -7.58 -15.80 -6.71
CA PRO A 189 -8.23 -16.76 -5.82
C PRO A 189 -7.72 -16.68 -4.39
N HIS A 190 -6.56 -16.04 -4.18
CA HIS A 190 -5.92 -15.82 -2.89
C HIS A 190 -6.10 -14.41 -2.33
N ALA A 191 -6.96 -13.59 -2.95
CA ALA A 191 -7.34 -12.29 -2.39
C ALA A 191 -8.58 -12.41 -1.49
N THR A 192 -8.63 -11.59 -0.45
CA THR A 192 -9.78 -11.48 0.45
C THR A 192 -10.03 -10.02 0.77
N LEU A 193 -11.25 -9.55 0.49
CA LEU A 193 -11.72 -8.23 0.88
C LEU A 193 -12.42 -8.34 2.24
N PHE A 194 -11.85 -7.68 3.24
CA PHE A 194 -12.41 -7.56 4.58
C PHE A 194 -13.17 -6.24 4.69
N CYS A 195 -14.47 -6.34 4.95
CA CYS A 195 -15.36 -5.22 5.18
C CYS A 195 -15.96 -5.29 6.59
N ASP A 196 -16.13 -4.14 7.22
CA ASP A 196 -17.05 -4.02 8.35
C ASP A 196 -18.51 -3.90 7.87
N ARG A 197 -19.46 -3.87 8.81
CA ARG A 197 -20.89 -3.76 8.48
C ARG A 197 -21.21 -2.47 7.75
N ASP A 198 -20.55 -1.37 8.11
CA ASP A 198 -20.85 -0.05 7.58
C ASP A 198 -20.38 0.08 6.12
N SER A 199 -19.16 -0.38 5.82
CA SER A 199 -18.58 -0.41 4.47
C SER A 199 -19.23 -1.44 3.54
N PHE A 200 -19.90 -2.46 4.07
CA PHE A 200 -20.67 -3.43 3.27
C PHE A 200 -22.16 -3.10 3.17
N SER A 201 -22.64 -2.08 3.89
CA SER A 201 -24.05 -1.66 3.86
C SER A 201 -24.49 -1.21 2.45
N ARG A 202 -25.78 -1.30 2.14
CA ARG A 202 -26.32 -1.26 0.76
C ARG A 202 -26.41 0.13 0.15
#